data_AF-A0A1F5FL88-F1
#
_entry.id   AF-A0A1F5FL88-F1
#
_cell.length_a   1.000
_cell.length_b   1.000
_cell.length_c   1.000
_cell.angle_alpha   90.00
_cell.angle_beta   90.00
_cell.angle_gamma   90.00
#
_symmetry.space_group_name_H-M   'P 1'
#
loop_
_entity.id
_entity.type
_entity.pdbx_description
1 polymer ?
#
loop_
_entity_poly.entity_id
_entity_poly.type
_entity_poly.pdbx_seq_one_letter_code
_entity_poly.pdbx_strand_id
1 'polypeptide(L)'
;MIKINTHLSKKTILFGTAILLPLVILTSYYLASRTSKNQAATINPEPVSTKESSPSADQNPFQNKSTKLEVNWENAKINFQKGNYPTYETTPIINDVNVDSFASILGFSGTDRKTLPDNDAIWKKGKETLLYISSENTLDYQNEKVYVGPSRFNEANLINRAKQYASNLFSHTELVPSPVTYFGDNAYEPNITNVNNSLLAQINFNQTIGGHLVIPANLKSEYFISLFITPDLTIQTFKSSPGYQSARIASGASLADFDKLKTIPANYFRKITNMPLEIESIITFSKKLYYSVSSVDIAYTIIGSKAVPVYYIDGTVYGDNIKVSDHVVYLAPLN
;
A
#
# COMPACT_ATOMS: atom_id res chain seq x y z
N MET A 1 52.63 -4.10 -32.63
CA MET A 1 51.40 -4.51 -33.34
C MET A 1 50.54 -5.31 -32.37
N ILE A 2 49.57 -4.69 -31.71
CA ILE A 2 48.70 -5.35 -30.73
C ILE A 2 47.41 -5.73 -31.44
N LYS A 3 47.12 -7.04 -31.53
CA LYS A 3 45.86 -7.56 -32.05
C LYS A 3 44.79 -7.48 -30.95
N ILE A 4 43.80 -6.62 -31.14
CA ILE A 4 42.57 -6.63 -30.34
C ILE A 4 41.64 -7.68 -30.97
N ASN A 5 41.37 -8.74 -30.22
CA ASN A 5 40.47 -9.80 -30.64
C ASN A 5 39.03 -9.41 -30.21
N THR A 6 38.27 -8.78 -31.09
CA THR A 6 36.84 -8.53 -30.87
C THR A 6 36.04 -9.74 -31.32
N HIS A 7 35.88 -10.72 -30.43
CA HIS A 7 34.78 -11.68 -30.51
C HIS A 7 33.75 -11.35 -29.42
N LEU A 8 33.00 -10.26 -29.62
CA LEU A 8 31.70 -10.13 -28.95
C LEU A 8 30.75 -11.13 -29.62
N SER A 9 30.41 -12.17 -28.87
CA SER A 9 29.41 -13.18 -29.24
C SER A 9 28.09 -12.50 -29.60
N LYS A 10 27.51 -12.87 -30.76
CA LYS A 10 26.18 -12.41 -31.20
C LYS A 10 25.08 -12.63 -30.14
N LYS A 11 25.28 -13.51 -29.16
CA LYS A 11 24.35 -13.75 -28.06
C LYS A 11 24.30 -12.60 -27.03
N THR A 12 25.41 -11.89 -26.82
CA THR A 12 25.46 -10.80 -25.82
C THR A 12 24.72 -9.54 -26.30
N ILE A 13 24.62 -9.35 -27.61
CA ILE A 13 23.87 -8.22 -28.22
C ILE A 13 22.35 -8.49 -28.19
N LEU A 14 21.91 -9.76 -28.27
CA LEU A 14 20.49 -10.11 -28.18
C LEU A 14 19.92 -9.96 -26.77
N PHE A 15 20.69 -10.26 -25.71
CA PHE A 15 20.21 -10.10 -24.33
C PHE A 15 20.09 -8.63 -23.92
N GLY A 16 21.01 -7.77 -24.36
CA GLY A 16 20.94 -6.33 -24.09
C GLY A 16 19.72 -5.67 -24.76
N THR A 17 19.38 -6.08 -25.98
CA THR A 17 18.25 -5.52 -26.73
C THR A 17 16.89 -6.07 -26.31
N ALA A 18 16.80 -7.33 -25.85
CA ALA A 18 15.54 -7.93 -25.39
C ALA A 18 15.06 -7.42 -24.02
N ILE A 19 15.96 -6.90 -23.17
CA ILE A 19 15.62 -6.32 -21.86
C ILE A 19 15.37 -4.80 -21.95
N LEU A 20 16.07 -4.11 -22.85
CA LEU A 20 15.88 -2.66 -23.05
C LEU A 20 14.56 -2.33 -23.79
N LEU A 21 14.09 -3.16 -24.72
CA LEU A 21 12.85 -2.87 -25.46
C LEU A 21 11.58 -2.84 -24.58
N PRO A 22 11.32 -3.81 -23.69
CA PRO A 22 10.16 -3.76 -22.80
C PRO A 22 10.22 -2.58 -21.83
N LEU A 23 11.41 -2.20 -21.34
CA LEU A 23 11.57 -1.05 -20.43
C LEU A 23 11.32 0.30 -21.12
N VAL A 24 11.76 0.45 -22.38
CA VAL A 24 11.47 1.67 -23.17
C VAL A 24 9.98 1.73 -23.56
N ILE A 25 9.35 0.59 -23.85
CA ILE A 25 7.90 0.53 -24.16
C ILE A 25 7.07 0.80 -22.89
N LEU A 26 7.44 0.28 -21.72
CA LEU A 26 6.72 0.55 -20.46
C LEU A 26 6.81 2.03 -20.07
N THR A 27 8.00 2.65 -20.17
CA THR A 27 8.18 4.05 -19.81
C THR A 27 7.47 5.01 -20.77
N SER A 28 7.40 4.68 -22.06
CA SER A 28 6.64 5.48 -23.05
C SER A 28 5.12 5.28 -22.98
N TYR A 29 4.61 4.10 -22.58
CA TYR A 29 3.18 3.89 -22.29
C TYR A 29 2.75 4.61 -21.00
N TYR A 30 3.63 4.67 -20.00
CA TYR A 30 3.39 5.44 -18.76
C TYR A 30 3.41 6.95 -19.01
N LEU A 31 4.23 7.44 -19.95
CA LEU A 31 4.26 8.87 -20.31
C LEU A 31 3.09 9.26 -21.22
N ALA A 32 2.72 8.43 -22.20
CA ALA A 32 1.65 8.72 -23.15
C ALA A 32 0.24 8.67 -22.55
N SER A 33 0.03 7.87 -21.50
CA SER A 33 -1.25 7.84 -20.77
C SER A 33 -1.48 9.08 -19.90
N ARG A 34 -0.45 9.91 -19.66
CA ARG A 34 -0.56 11.17 -18.90
C ARG A 34 -0.71 12.41 -19.79
N THR A 35 -0.15 12.42 -21.00
CA THR A 35 -0.23 13.59 -21.89
C THR A 35 -1.59 13.79 -22.57
N SER A 36 -2.46 12.77 -22.61
CA SER A 36 -3.79 12.90 -23.22
C SER A 36 -4.85 13.58 -22.33
N LYS A 37 -4.56 13.88 -21.06
CA LYS A 37 -5.50 14.56 -20.15
C LYS A 37 -5.36 16.08 -20.07
N ASN A 38 -4.35 16.67 -20.73
CA ASN A 38 -4.07 18.11 -20.67
C ASN A 38 -4.18 18.82 -22.03
N GLN A 39 -5.20 18.48 -22.84
CA GLN A 39 -5.76 19.48 -23.76
C GLN A 39 -6.91 20.18 -23.03
N ALA A 40 -6.59 21.33 -22.44
CA ALA A 40 -7.59 22.24 -21.91
C ALA A 40 -8.45 22.77 -23.08
N ALA A 41 -9.69 22.29 -23.18
CA ALA A 41 -10.71 22.99 -23.92
C ALA A 41 -10.99 24.31 -23.19
N THR A 42 -10.68 25.43 -23.84
CA THR A 42 -11.03 26.77 -23.37
C THR A 42 -12.55 26.88 -23.37
N ILE A 43 -13.18 26.81 -22.20
CA ILE A 43 -14.59 27.11 -22.01
C ILE A 43 -14.68 28.36 -21.13
N ASN A 44 -15.31 29.39 -21.68
CA ASN A 44 -15.56 30.69 -21.08
C ASN A 44 -16.30 30.53 -19.74
N PRO A 45 -15.88 31.17 -18.63
CA PRO A 45 -16.56 31.02 -17.36
C PRO A 45 -17.80 31.91 -17.30
N GLU A 46 -18.99 31.31 -17.29
CA GLU A 46 -20.16 31.96 -16.69
C GLU A 46 -20.07 31.87 -15.17
N PRO A 47 -20.54 32.90 -14.44
CA PRO A 47 -20.43 32.94 -12.98
C PRO A 47 -21.43 31.96 -12.36
N VAL A 48 -20.94 30.84 -11.83
CA VAL A 48 -21.75 29.88 -11.07
C VAL A 48 -21.70 30.22 -9.59
N SER A 49 -22.90 30.49 -9.06
CA SER A 49 -23.23 30.66 -7.64
C SER A 49 -22.61 29.60 -6.73
N THR A 50 -21.80 30.04 -5.77
CA THR A 50 -21.29 29.22 -4.65
C THR A 50 -22.42 28.76 -3.74
N LYS A 51 -22.90 27.53 -3.94
CA LYS A 51 -23.31 26.67 -2.83
C LYS A 51 -22.24 25.59 -2.68
N GLU A 52 -21.66 25.49 -1.51
CA GLU A 52 -20.82 24.35 -1.11
C GLU A 52 -21.60 23.05 -1.34
N SER A 53 -21.27 22.37 -2.43
CA SER A 53 -21.61 20.96 -2.59
C SER A 53 -20.54 20.15 -1.88
N SER A 54 -20.94 19.50 -0.78
CA SER A 54 -20.20 18.41 -0.13
C SER A 54 -19.71 17.41 -1.19
N PRO A 55 -18.56 16.74 -0.98
CA PRO A 55 -18.05 15.76 -1.94
C PRO A 55 -19.10 14.69 -2.20
N SER A 56 -19.43 14.49 -3.48
CA SER A 56 -20.40 13.49 -3.94
C SER A 56 -19.97 12.09 -3.51
N ALA A 57 -20.83 11.41 -2.75
CA ALA A 57 -20.64 10.06 -2.22
C ALA A 57 -20.76 8.93 -3.28
N ASP A 58 -20.57 9.23 -4.57
CA ASP A 58 -20.94 8.36 -5.69
C ASP A 58 -19.76 7.63 -6.37
N GLN A 59 -18.63 7.46 -5.69
CA GLN A 59 -17.54 6.59 -6.18
C GLN A 59 -17.34 5.36 -5.31
N ASN A 60 -18.43 4.71 -4.90
CA ASN A 60 -18.36 3.32 -4.46
C ASN A 60 -18.46 2.41 -5.70
N PRO A 61 -17.40 1.69 -6.09
CA PRO A 61 -17.43 0.78 -7.25
C PRO A 61 -18.45 -0.37 -7.12
N PHE A 62 -19.14 -0.50 -5.97
CA PHE A 62 -20.21 -1.48 -5.74
C PHE A 62 -21.63 -0.91 -5.73
N GLN A 63 -21.83 0.37 -6.08
CA GLN A 63 -23.19 0.87 -6.29
C GLN A 63 -23.78 0.40 -7.63
N ASN A 64 -23.97 -0.91 -7.77
CA ASN A 64 -25.04 -1.42 -8.61
C ASN A 64 -26.30 -1.46 -7.72
N LYS A 65 -27.27 -0.58 -8.00
CA LYS A 65 -28.50 -0.39 -7.19
C LYS A 65 -29.34 -1.67 -7.00
N SER A 66 -28.95 -2.80 -7.58
CA SER A 66 -29.64 -4.10 -7.50
C SER A 66 -29.03 -5.15 -6.59
N THR A 67 -27.78 -5.01 -6.11
CA THR A 67 -27.10 -6.09 -5.38
C THR A 67 -27.18 -5.86 -3.86
N LYS A 68 -27.95 -6.72 -3.18
CA LYS A 68 -28.08 -6.69 -1.72
C LYS A 68 -26.93 -7.46 -1.06
N LEU A 69 -26.22 -6.84 -0.12
CA LEU A 69 -25.23 -7.50 0.74
C LEU A 69 -25.89 -7.94 2.05
N GLU A 70 -25.92 -9.25 2.30
CA GLU A 70 -26.35 -9.82 3.58
C GLU A 70 -25.14 -10.19 4.43
N VAL A 71 -25.05 -9.58 5.61
CA VAL A 71 -23.90 -9.76 6.50
C VAL A 71 -24.27 -10.78 7.57
N ASN A 72 -23.49 -11.85 7.65
CA ASN A 72 -23.59 -12.86 8.69
C ASN A 72 -22.53 -12.58 9.78
N TRP A 73 -23.00 -12.42 11.01
CA TRP A 73 -22.21 -12.08 12.20
C TRP A 73 -22.00 -13.26 13.16
N GLU A 74 -22.61 -14.42 12.90
CA GLU A 74 -22.73 -15.54 13.86
C GLU A 74 -21.39 -15.99 14.45
N ASN A 75 -20.33 -16.00 13.64
CA ASN A 75 -19.00 -16.46 14.03
C ASN A 75 -17.95 -15.33 14.12
N ALA A 76 -18.38 -14.07 14.13
CA ALA A 76 -17.47 -12.93 14.13
C ALA A 76 -16.68 -12.84 15.44
N LYS A 77 -15.35 -12.90 15.36
CA LYS A 77 -14.47 -12.63 16.51
C LYS A 77 -14.36 -11.12 16.76
N ILE A 78 -14.76 -10.67 17.94
CA ILE A 78 -14.71 -9.24 18.30
C ILE A 78 -13.44 -8.96 19.09
N ASN A 79 -12.55 -8.14 18.52
CA ASN A 79 -11.21 -7.85 19.09
C ASN A 79 -11.11 -6.48 19.76
N PHE A 80 -12.24 -5.78 19.96
CA PHE A 80 -12.27 -4.47 20.61
C PHE A 80 -13.21 -4.47 21.82
N GLN A 81 -12.99 -3.53 22.74
CA GLN A 81 -13.89 -3.31 23.89
C GLN A 81 -14.86 -2.18 23.59
N LYS A 82 -16.10 -2.29 24.07
CA LYS A 82 -17.05 -1.19 23.98
C LYS A 82 -16.47 0.04 24.69
N GLY A 83 -16.35 1.16 23.98
CA GLY A 83 -15.65 2.31 24.50
C GLY A 83 -15.57 3.49 23.54
N ASN A 84 -15.04 4.60 24.04
CA ASN A 84 -14.84 5.82 23.29
C ASN A 84 -13.45 5.82 22.66
N TYR A 85 -13.42 5.86 21.33
CA TYR A 85 -12.18 5.92 20.56
C TYR A 85 -11.97 7.35 20.04
N PRO A 86 -10.87 8.03 20.42
CA PRO A 86 -10.66 9.44 20.10
C PRO A 86 -10.29 9.64 18.62
N THR A 87 -10.57 10.81 18.08
CA THR A 87 -9.98 11.26 16.80
C THR A 87 -8.65 11.96 17.07
N TYR A 88 -7.64 11.70 16.25
CA TYR A 88 -6.32 12.35 16.37
C TYR A 88 -6.08 13.33 15.22
N GLU A 89 -5.44 14.47 15.51
CA GLU A 89 -4.81 15.29 14.47
C GLU A 89 -3.56 14.55 13.96
N THR A 90 -3.37 14.58 12.65
CA THR A 90 -2.28 13.90 11.99
C THR A 90 -1.51 14.80 11.02
N THR A 91 -0.23 14.49 10.88
CA THR A 91 0.65 15.07 9.86
C THR A 91 1.39 13.96 9.13
N PRO A 92 1.62 14.07 7.81
CA PRO A 92 2.43 13.07 7.09
C PRO A 92 3.82 12.92 7.71
N ILE A 93 4.25 11.68 7.95
CA ILE A 93 5.56 11.35 8.52
C ILE A 93 6.67 11.72 7.54
N ILE A 94 6.44 11.47 6.25
CA ILE A 94 7.32 11.88 5.15
C ILE A 94 6.64 13.07 4.48
N ASN A 95 7.37 14.17 4.29
CA ASN A 95 6.91 15.35 3.57
C ASN A 95 8.11 16.14 3.03
N ASP A 96 7.83 17.17 2.23
CA ASP A 96 8.84 18.04 1.61
C ASP A 96 9.84 18.65 2.61
N VAL A 97 9.43 18.85 3.88
CA VAL A 97 10.25 19.51 4.90
C VAL A 97 11.29 18.55 5.48
N ASN A 98 10.98 17.26 5.56
CA ASN A 98 11.81 16.29 6.28
C ASN A 98 12.36 15.16 5.40
N VAL A 99 12.01 15.07 4.12
CA VAL A 99 12.45 13.99 3.22
C VAL A 99 13.98 13.82 3.15
N ASP A 100 14.74 14.92 3.17
CA ASP A 100 16.20 14.88 3.13
C ASP A 100 16.79 14.13 4.36
N SER A 101 16.09 14.13 5.50
CA SER A 101 16.51 13.38 6.69
C SER A 101 16.38 11.86 6.50
N PHE A 102 15.33 11.40 5.81
CA PHE A 102 15.16 9.99 5.43
C PHE A 102 16.25 9.55 4.44
N ALA A 103 16.53 10.38 3.44
CA ALA A 103 17.63 10.15 2.50
C ALA A 103 18.98 10.03 3.23
N SER A 104 19.24 10.90 4.22
CA SER A 104 20.45 10.85 5.03
C SER A 104 20.55 9.58 5.90
N ILE A 105 19.45 9.10 6.48
CA ILE A 105 19.42 7.82 7.22
C ILE A 105 19.83 6.65 6.32
N LEU A 106 19.48 6.72 5.03
CA LEU A 106 19.85 5.75 4.01
C LEU A 106 21.25 5.98 3.43
N GLY A 107 21.98 6.99 3.90
CA GLY A 107 23.36 7.28 3.50
C GLY A 107 23.50 8.06 2.19
N PHE A 108 22.43 8.67 1.69
CA PHE A 108 22.49 9.66 0.62
C PHE A 108 22.88 11.03 1.17
N SER A 109 23.49 11.82 0.31
CA SER A 109 23.92 13.19 0.58
C SER A 109 23.16 14.18 -0.31
N GLY A 110 23.26 15.48 0.01
CA GLY A 110 22.65 16.53 -0.81
C GLY A 110 23.16 16.56 -2.26
N THR A 111 24.40 16.09 -2.52
CA THR A 111 24.95 16.01 -3.88
C THR A 111 24.38 14.87 -4.71
N ASP A 112 23.76 13.87 -4.05
CA ASP A 112 23.09 12.76 -4.75
C ASP A 112 21.68 13.16 -5.22
N ARG A 113 21.15 14.29 -4.74
CA ARG A 113 19.76 14.74 -4.90
C ARG A 113 19.52 15.48 -6.21
N LYS A 114 18.39 15.20 -6.84
CA LYS A 114 17.82 15.97 -7.94
C LYS A 114 16.32 16.19 -7.68
N THR A 115 15.87 17.44 -7.75
CA THR A 115 14.44 17.76 -7.77
C THR A 115 13.86 17.45 -9.16
N LEU A 116 12.72 16.79 -9.17
CA LEU A 116 11.90 16.48 -10.34
C LEU A 116 10.70 17.45 -10.40
N PRO A 117 9.89 17.44 -11.48
CA PRO A 117 8.62 18.17 -11.49
C PRO A 117 7.71 17.81 -10.30
N ASP A 118 6.75 18.68 -9.99
CA ASP A 118 5.79 18.50 -8.90
C ASP A 118 6.41 18.38 -7.49
N ASN A 119 7.63 18.91 -7.34
CA ASN A 119 8.43 18.88 -6.10
C ASN A 119 8.86 17.47 -5.65
N ASP A 120 8.72 16.46 -6.51
CA ASP A 120 9.29 15.14 -6.30
C ASP A 120 10.82 15.22 -6.21
N ALA A 121 11.44 14.25 -5.52
CA ALA A 121 12.89 14.23 -5.35
C ALA A 121 13.45 12.84 -5.60
N ILE A 122 14.61 12.77 -6.26
CA ILE A 122 15.34 11.52 -6.47
C ILE A 122 16.78 11.67 -5.98
N TRP A 123 17.27 10.68 -5.25
CA TRP A 123 18.68 10.53 -4.90
C TRP A 123 19.26 9.34 -5.62
N LYS A 124 20.47 9.49 -6.16
CA LYS A 124 21.19 8.38 -6.80
C LYS A 124 22.64 8.33 -6.35
N LYS A 125 23.04 7.19 -5.79
CA LYS A 125 24.39 6.91 -5.29
C LYS A 125 24.85 5.53 -5.77
N GLY A 126 25.68 5.49 -6.80
CA GLY A 126 26.11 4.23 -7.40
C GLY A 126 24.93 3.41 -7.92
N LYS A 127 24.64 2.28 -7.26
CA LYS A 127 23.54 1.35 -7.57
C LYS A 127 22.29 1.55 -6.70
N GLU A 128 22.30 2.55 -5.83
CA GLU A 128 21.21 2.84 -4.91
C GLU A 128 20.44 4.06 -5.42
N THR A 129 19.12 3.94 -5.43
CA THR A 129 18.19 5.00 -5.83
C THR A 129 17.13 5.15 -4.75
N LEU A 130 16.79 6.39 -4.40
CA LEU A 130 15.65 6.73 -3.57
C LEU A 130 14.78 7.73 -4.33
N LEU A 131 13.50 7.44 -4.46
CA LEU A 131 12.50 8.33 -5.03
C LEU A 131 11.52 8.74 -3.93
N TYR A 132 11.24 10.03 -3.86
CA TYR A 132 10.19 10.63 -3.07
C TYR A 132 9.13 11.23 -4.00
N ILE A 133 7.87 10.86 -3.78
CA ILE A 133 6.72 11.42 -4.49
C ILE A 133 5.98 12.35 -3.54
N SER A 134 6.09 13.65 -3.76
CA SER A 134 5.58 14.69 -2.86
C SER A 134 4.06 14.62 -2.69
N SER A 135 3.35 14.49 -3.82
CA SER A 135 1.88 14.38 -3.83
C SER A 135 1.33 13.16 -3.09
N GLU A 136 2.12 12.10 -2.95
CA GLU A 136 1.70 10.86 -2.29
C GLU A 136 2.32 10.70 -0.89
N ASN A 137 3.31 11.52 -0.52
CA ASN A 137 4.12 11.37 0.68
C ASN A 137 4.73 9.95 0.83
N THR A 138 5.24 9.40 -0.27
CA THR A 138 5.77 8.03 -0.36
C THR A 138 7.26 8.01 -0.69
N LEU A 139 7.94 6.98 -0.22
CA LEU A 139 9.32 6.66 -0.57
C LEU A 139 9.38 5.33 -1.33
N ASP A 140 10.17 5.30 -2.39
CA ASP A 140 10.54 4.09 -3.12
C ASP A 140 12.06 4.00 -3.18
N TYR A 141 12.61 2.92 -2.63
CA TYR A 141 14.05 2.69 -2.58
C TYR A 141 14.39 1.43 -3.34
N GLN A 142 15.48 1.50 -4.11
CA GLN A 142 16.02 0.38 -4.85
C GLN A 142 17.53 0.33 -4.71
N ASN A 143 18.04 -0.88 -4.44
CA ASN A 143 19.43 -1.24 -4.53
C ASN A 143 19.61 -2.24 -5.67
N GLU A 144 20.28 -1.87 -6.75
CA GLU A 144 20.49 -2.74 -7.92
C GLU A 144 21.65 -3.73 -7.73
N LYS A 145 22.19 -3.86 -6.52
CA LYS A 145 23.15 -4.93 -6.21
C LYS A 145 22.40 -6.26 -6.26
N VAL A 146 22.95 -7.21 -7.03
CA VAL A 146 22.42 -8.56 -7.12
C VAL A 146 23.06 -9.38 -6.00
N TYR A 147 22.25 -10.03 -5.17
CA TYR A 147 22.77 -10.95 -4.17
C TYR A 147 23.39 -12.17 -4.84
N VAL A 148 24.63 -12.48 -4.46
CA VAL A 148 25.37 -13.67 -4.92
C VAL A 148 25.81 -14.44 -3.69
N GLY A 149 25.09 -15.49 -3.34
CA GLY A 149 25.36 -16.28 -2.14
C GLY A 149 24.34 -17.39 -1.91
N PRO A 150 24.45 -18.13 -0.80
CA PRO A 150 23.50 -19.19 -0.46
C PRO A 150 22.09 -18.64 -0.23
N SER A 151 21.09 -19.36 -0.74
CA SER A 151 19.66 -18.98 -0.72
C SER A 151 18.95 -19.43 0.55
N ARG A 152 19.49 -19.11 1.73
CA ARG A 152 18.91 -19.55 3.02
C ARG A 152 18.74 -18.40 4.00
N PHE A 153 17.51 -18.19 4.44
CA PHE A 153 17.20 -17.22 5.50
C PHE A 153 17.33 -17.84 6.90
N ASN A 154 17.72 -17.01 7.86
CA ASN A 154 17.41 -17.22 9.28
C ASN A 154 16.26 -16.26 9.62
N GLU A 155 15.06 -16.81 9.81
CA GLU A 155 13.84 -16.01 9.96
C GLU A 155 13.89 -15.08 11.18
N ALA A 156 14.44 -15.53 12.31
CA ALA A 156 14.56 -14.68 13.50
C ALA A 156 15.47 -13.48 13.24
N ASN A 157 16.60 -13.68 12.56
CA ASN A 157 17.52 -12.60 12.20
C ASN A 157 16.90 -11.66 11.16
N LEU A 158 16.17 -12.21 10.20
CA LEU A 158 15.45 -11.47 9.16
C LEU A 158 14.40 -10.53 9.78
N ILE A 159 13.52 -11.05 10.64
CA ILE A 159 12.49 -10.25 11.31
C ILE A 159 13.12 -9.17 12.18
N ASN A 160 14.17 -9.51 12.94
CA ASN A 160 14.89 -8.54 13.77
C ASN A 160 15.54 -7.44 12.92
N ARG A 161 16.16 -7.80 11.79
CA ARG A 161 16.74 -6.83 10.86
C ARG A 161 15.69 -5.90 10.27
N ALA A 162 14.58 -6.46 9.80
CA ALA A 162 13.47 -5.70 9.22
C ALA A 162 12.89 -4.71 10.23
N LYS A 163 12.67 -5.15 11.47
CA LYS A 163 12.22 -4.28 12.57
C LYS A 163 13.20 -3.15 12.85
N GLN A 164 14.49 -3.47 13.01
CA GLN A 164 15.53 -2.44 13.22
C GLN A 164 15.56 -1.42 12.08
N TYR A 165 15.48 -1.88 10.83
CA TYR A 165 15.49 -1.00 9.68
C TYR A 165 14.25 -0.10 9.65
N ALA A 166 13.06 -0.67 9.81
CA ALA A 166 11.80 0.08 9.83
C ALA A 166 11.76 1.09 11.00
N SER A 167 12.19 0.70 12.20
CA SER A 167 12.29 1.60 13.36
C SER A 167 13.35 2.68 13.17
N ASN A 168 14.47 2.42 12.50
CA ASN A 168 15.46 3.46 12.24
C ASN A 168 14.94 4.51 11.26
N LEU A 169 14.24 4.07 10.22
CA LEU A 169 13.67 4.95 9.21
C LEU A 169 12.46 5.72 9.74
N PHE A 170 11.64 5.08 10.59
CA PHE A 170 10.36 5.60 11.10
C PHE A 170 10.29 5.61 12.63
N SER A 171 11.30 6.18 13.28
CA SER A 171 11.58 6.08 14.73
C SER A 171 10.46 6.51 15.69
N HIS A 172 9.52 7.32 15.24
CA HIS A 172 8.38 7.80 16.04
C HIS A 172 7.05 7.18 15.61
N THR A 173 7.11 6.03 14.95
CA THR A 173 5.95 5.33 14.39
C THR A 173 5.80 3.98 15.04
N GLU A 174 4.61 3.70 15.56
CA GLU A 174 4.27 2.38 16.04
C GLU A 174 4.03 1.48 14.81
N LEU A 175 4.84 0.42 14.68
CA LEU A 175 4.83 -0.48 13.52
C LEU A 175 4.64 -1.92 13.97
N VAL A 176 3.68 -2.60 13.34
CA VAL A 176 3.41 -4.03 13.59
C VAL A 176 3.79 -4.82 12.33
N PRO A 177 4.69 -5.81 12.43
CA PRO A 177 5.07 -6.63 11.27
C PRO A 177 3.94 -7.59 10.90
N SER A 178 3.76 -7.81 9.60
CA SER A 178 2.97 -8.91 9.03
C SER A 178 3.83 -10.18 8.86
N PRO A 179 3.21 -11.34 8.60
CA PRO A 179 3.94 -12.57 8.29
C PRO A 179 4.91 -12.40 7.13
N VAL A 180 6.03 -13.11 7.19
CA VAL A 180 7.08 -13.10 6.16
C VAL A 180 6.58 -13.87 4.92
N THR A 181 6.77 -13.30 3.74
CA THR A 181 6.52 -13.98 2.46
C THR A 181 7.85 -14.23 1.74
N TYR A 182 8.05 -15.42 1.19
CA TYR A 182 9.29 -15.81 0.55
C TYR A 182 9.13 -15.96 -0.97
N PHE A 183 10.18 -15.60 -1.72
CA PHE A 183 10.19 -15.63 -3.19
C PHE A 183 11.45 -16.34 -3.72
N GLY A 184 11.26 -17.19 -4.73
CA GLY A 184 12.32 -17.83 -5.50
C GLY A 184 12.72 -17.01 -6.75
N ASP A 185 13.50 -17.63 -7.65
CA ASP A 185 13.97 -17.00 -8.90
C ASP A 185 12.84 -16.55 -9.86
N ASN A 186 11.68 -17.22 -9.82
CA ASN A 186 10.49 -16.83 -10.59
C ASN A 186 9.59 -15.92 -9.74
N ALA A 187 9.73 -14.61 -9.93
CA ALA A 187 9.08 -13.55 -9.15
C ALA A 187 7.53 -13.50 -9.21
N TYR A 188 6.86 -14.43 -9.92
CA TYR A 188 5.41 -14.40 -10.16
C TYR A 188 4.62 -15.46 -9.41
N GLU A 189 5.27 -16.38 -8.69
CA GLU A 189 4.57 -17.33 -7.82
C GLU A 189 5.16 -17.26 -6.40
N PRO A 190 4.50 -16.56 -5.46
CA PRO A 190 4.91 -16.58 -4.06
C PRO A 190 4.86 -18.02 -3.55
N ASN A 191 6.03 -18.63 -3.32
CA ASN A 191 6.12 -19.88 -2.59
C ASN A 191 6.18 -19.52 -1.11
N ILE A 192 5.00 -19.47 -0.48
CA ILE A 192 4.76 -18.96 0.89
C ILE A 192 5.63 -19.64 1.95
N THR A 193 6.29 -20.78 1.69
CA THR A 193 6.85 -21.64 2.74
C THR A 193 8.31 -22.08 2.61
N ASN A 194 9.10 -21.67 1.60
CA ASN A 194 10.45 -22.24 1.45
C ASN A 194 11.63 -21.31 1.81
N VAL A 195 11.93 -21.23 3.11
CA VAL A 195 13.11 -20.56 3.71
C VAL A 195 14.45 -21.00 3.09
N ASN A 196 14.53 -22.24 2.60
CA ASN A 196 15.79 -22.89 2.22
C ASN A 196 16.22 -22.66 0.77
N ASN A 197 15.32 -22.17 -0.09
CA ASN A 197 15.58 -21.96 -1.52
C ASN A 197 15.16 -20.56 -2.00
N SER A 198 14.88 -19.63 -1.08
CA SER A 198 14.40 -18.30 -1.42
C SER A 198 15.54 -17.31 -1.57
N LEU A 199 15.42 -16.42 -2.56
CA LEU A 199 16.39 -15.36 -2.84
C LEU A 199 15.93 -14.00 -2.31
N LEU A 200 14.65 -13.90 -1.95
CA LEU A 200 14.06 -12.69 -1.43
C LEU A 200 13.01 -13.04 -0.38
N ALA A 201 12.98 -12.27 0.69
CA ALA A 201 11.90 -12.30 1.67
C ALA A 201 11.25 -10.91 1.72
N GLN A 202 9.93 -10.88 1.71
CA GLN A 202 9.15 -9.68 1.94
C GLN A 202 8.64 -9.66 3.37
N ILE A 203 8.82 -8.53 4.04
CA ILE A 203 8.19 -8.25 5.33
C ILE A 203 7.44 -6.94 5.20
N ASN A 204 6.14 -6.99 5.47
CA ASN A 204 5.31 -5.81 5.50
C ASN A 204 5.16 -5.32 6.94
N PHE A 205 4.99 -4.01 7.12
CA PHE A 205 4.62 -3.41 8.39
C PHE A 205 3.40 -2.53 8.22
N ASN A 206 2.48 -2.69 9.16
CA ASN A 206 1.35 -1.79 9.33
C ASN A 206 1.69 -0.72 10.34
N GLN A 207 1.24 0.50 10.09
CA GLN A 207 1.26 1.55 11.09
C GLN A 207 0.12 1.34 12.07
N THR A 208 0.35 1.64 13.35
CA THR A 208 -0.69 1.75 14.37
C THR A 208 -0.71 3.14 15.04
N ILE A 209 -1.89 3.54 15.53
CA ILE A 209 -2.09 4.70 16.41
C ILE A 209 -2.88 4.21 17.62
N GLY A 210 -2.26 4.30 18.81
CA GLY A 210 -2.87 3.81 20.05
C GLY A 210 -3.14 2.31 20.01
N GLY A 211 -2.25 1.52 19.39
CA GLY A 211 -2.42 0.07 19.23
C GLY A 211 -3.38 -0.38 18.12
N HIS A 212 -4.02 0.55 17.39
CA HIS A 212 -4.99 0.23 16.32
C HIS A 212 -4.42 0.52 14.94
N LEU A 213 -4.72 -0.35 13.97
CA LEU A 213 -4.22 -0.23 12.60
C LEU A 213 -4.62 1.10 11.97
N VAL A 214 -3.68 1.72 11.25
CA VAL A 214 -3.96 2.87 10.38
C VAL A 214 -4.08 2.36 8.96
N ILE A 215 -5.28 2.52 8.39
CA ILE A 215 -5.56 2.14 7.00
C ILE A 215 -5.10 3.28 6.08
N PRO A 216 -4.14 3.03 5.17
CA PRO A 216 -3.67 4.05 4.25
C PRO A 216 -4.83 4.60 3.40
N ALA A 217 -4.86 5.92 3.20
CA ALA A 217 -5.90 6.57 2.39
C ALA A 217 -5.84 6.15 0.91
N ASN A 218 -4.67 5.72 0.43
CA ASN A 218 -4.44 5.22 -0.91
C ASN A 218 -4.51 3.68 -0.90
N LEU A 219 -5.64 3.13 -1.35
CA LEU A 219 -5.96 1.68 -1.36
C LEU A 219 -5.03 0.81 -2.25
N LYS A 220 -3.96 1.38 -2.80
CA LYS A 220 -2.99 0.66 -3.64
C LYS A 220 -2.03 -0.23 -2.84
N SER A 221 -1.88 0.01 -1.54
CA SER A 221 -1.10 -0.84 -0.65
C SER A 221 -1.80 -0.91 0.71
N GLU A 222 -2.02 -2.13 1.18
CA GLU A 222 -2.60 -2.39 2.50
C GLU A 222 -1.61 -2.08 3.63
N TYR A 223 -0.32 -2.05 3.31
CA TYR A 223 0.77 -1.90 4.25
C TYR A 223 1.39 -0.50 4.21
N PHE A 224 1.89 -0.05 5.36
CA PHE A 224 2.62 1.20 5.45
C PHE A 224 4.01 1.09 4.82
N ILE A 225 4.75 0.02 5.08
CA ILE A 225 6.04 -0.23 4.43
C ILE A 225 6.16 -1.71 4.06
N SER A 226 6.65 -1.98 2.85
CA SER A 226 7.01 -3.31 2.37
C SER A 226 8.52 -3.36 2.15
N LEU A 227 9.22 -4.19 2.92
CA LEU A 227 10.66 -4.42 2.79
C LEU A 227 10.92 -5.70 2.03
N PHE A 228 11.79 -5.66 1.04
CA PHE A 228 12.32 -6.85 0.36
C PHE A 228 13.80 -7.02 0.72
N ILE A 229 14.12 -8.18 1.29
CA ILE A 229 15.39 -8.46 1.96
C ILE A 229 16.02 -9.71 1.37
N THR A 230 17.31 -9.65 1.04
CA THR A 230 18.10 -10.78 0.55
C THR A 230 18.64 -11.64 1.70
N PRO A 231 19.11 -12.88 1.47
CA PRO A 231 19.58 -13.78 2.52
C PRO A 231 20.73 -13.25 3.39
N ASP A 232 21.56 -12.34 2.87
CA ASP A 232 22.59 -11.60 3.64
C ASP A 232 22.03 -10.46 4.51
N LEU A 233 20.70 -10.34 4.60
CA LEU A 233 19.98 -9.32 5.36
C LEU A 233 20.13 -7.89 4.81
N THR A 234 20.56 -7.76 3.55
CA THR A 234 20.57 -6.50 2.82
C THR A 234 19.15 -6.15 2.36
N ILE A 235 18.75 -4.89 2.49
CA ILE A 235 17.50 -4.40 1.91
C ILE A 235 17.71 -4.19 0.42
N GLN A 236 17.02 -4.98 -0.40
CA GLN A 236 17.06 -4.89 -1.85
C GLN A 236 16.20 -3.74 -2.36
N THR A 237 14.98 -3.63 -1.83
CA THR A 237 14.05 -2.55 -2.15
C THR A 237 13.07 -2.38 -1.00
N PHE A 238 12.55 -1.17 -0.85
CA PHE A 238 11.35 -0.96 -0.07
C PHE A 238 10.44 0.05 -0.73
N LYS A 239 9.15 -0.05 -0.40
CA LYS A 239 8.16 0.96 -0.72
C LYS A 239 7.39 1.34 0.53
N SER A 240 7.16 2.63 0.73
CA SER A 240 6.25 3.13 1.76
C SER A 240 4.97 3.71 1.14
N SER A 241 3.87 3.52 1.84
CA SER A 241 2.63 4.29 1.70
C SER A 241 2.73 5.58 2.51
N PRO A 242 1.81 6.54 2.35
CA PRO A 242 1.74 7.69 3.26
C PRO A 242 1.50 7.21 4.69
N GLY A 243 2.42 7.55 5.59
CA GLY A 243 2.30 7.34 7.03
C GLY A 243 2.00 8.63 7.76
N TYR A 244 1.41 8.54 8.95
CA TYR A 244 0.87 9.70 9.66
C TYR A 244 1.30 9.77 11.12
N GLN A 245 2.02 10.81 11.51
CA GLN A 245 2.33 11.04 12.91
C GLN A 245 1.08 11.58 13.62
N SER A 246 0.66 10.95 14.71
CA SER A 246 -0.39 11.48 15.58
C SER A 246 0.19 12.58 16.46
N ALA A 247 -0.37 13.79 16.39
CA ALA A 247 0.17 14.94 17.11
C ALA A 247 -0.58 15.23 18.43
N ARG A 248 -1.91 15.05 18.44
CA ARG A 248 -2.78 15.31 19.60
C ARG A 248 -4.18 14.75 19.35
N ILE A 249 -4.97 14.61 20.42
CA ILE A 249 -6.41 14.38 20.29
C ILE A 249 -7.04 15.64 19.69
N ALA A 250 -7.72 15.49 18.55
CA ALA A 250 -8.30 16.59 17.77
C ALA A 250 -9.54 17.17 18.47
N SER A 251 -10.54 16.31 18.65
CA SER A 251 -11.83 16.60 19.32
C SER A 251 -12.72 15.37 19.14
N GLY A 252 -13.51 15.03 20.16
CA GLY A 252 -14.52 13.99 20.05
C GLY A 252 -13.97 12.56 20.13
N ALA A 253 -14.84 11.68 20.58
CA ALA A 253 -14.61 10.24 20.54
C ALA A 253 -15.87 9.58 20.00
N SER A 254 -15.68 8.55 19.19
CA SER A 254 -16.79 7.76 18.67
C SER A 254 -16.96 6.54 19.55
N LEU A 255 -18.20 6.28 19.96
CA LEU A 255 -18.53 5.08 20.70
C LEU A 255 -18.47 3.89 19.74
N ALA A 256 -17.52 2.99 19.95
CA ALA A 256 -17.54 1.69 19.31
C ALA A 256 -18.43 0.75 20.13
N ASP A 257 -19.46 0.21 19.48
CA ASP A 257 -20.33 -0.82 20.03
C ASP A 257 -20.65 -1.83 18.92
N PHE A 258 -20.45 -3.13 19.19
CA PHE A 258 -20.69 -4.16 18.18
C PHE A 258 -22.17 -4.24 17.80
N ASP A 259 -23.09 -3.99 18.74
CA ASP A 259 -24.52 -4.03 18.41
C ASP A 259 -24.92 -2.81 17.56
N LYS A 260 -24.26 -1.66 17.75
CA LYS A 260 -24.43 -0.50 16.86
C LYS A 260 -23.96 -0.83 15.44
N LEU A 261 -22.81 -1.50 15.28
CA LEU A 261 -22.31 -1.92 13.97
C LEU A 261 -23.34 -2.74 13.17
N LYS A 262 -24.03 -3.68 13.82
CA LYS A 262 -25.05 -4.53 13.16
C LYS A 262 -26.24 -3.73 12.62
N THR A 263 -26.48 -2.53 13.15
CA THR A 263 -27.55 -1.64 12.68
C THR A 263 -27.13 -0.76 11.51
N ILE A 264 -25.82 -0.65 11.23
CA ILE A 264 -25.31 0.14 10.10
C ILE A 264 -25.67 -0.57 8.80
N PRO A 265 -26.41 0.09 7.90
CA PRO A 265 -26.75 -0.52 6.62
C PRO A 265 -25.49 -0.81 5.78
N ALA A 266 -25.44 -1.98 5.15
CA ALA A 266 -24.25 -2.46 4.44
C ALA A 266 -23.81 -1.55 3.27
N ASN A 267 -24.68 -0.68 2.75
CA ASN A 267 -24.31 0.32 1.74
C ASN A 267 -23.38 1.43 2.27
N TYR A 268 -23.23 1.55 3.59
CA TYR A 268 -22.22 2.41 4.22
C TYR A 268 -20.86 1.70 4.40
N PHE A 269 -20.77 0.41 4.07
CA PHE A 269 -19.50 -0.32 4.16
C PHE A 269 -18.67 -0.01 2.92
N ARG A 270 -17.40 0.36 3.14
CA ARG A 270 -16.42 0.61 2.08
C ARG A 270 -15.47 -0.57 1.97
N LYS A 271 -15.48 -1.27 0.84
CA LYS A 271 -14.49 -2.32 0.53
C LYS A 271 -13.09 -1.71 0.41
N ILE A 272 -12.07 -2.34 1.00
CA ILE A 272 -10.69 -1.87 0.92
C ILE A 272 -9.67 -2.90 0.38
N THR A 273 -10.06 -4.17 0.24
CA THR A 273 -9.25 -5.18 -0.46
C THR A 273 -9.55 -5.18 -1.96
N ASN A 274 -8.51 -5.37 -2.79
CA ASN A 274 -8.68 -5.62 -4.21
C ASN A 274 -8.99 -7.09 -4.46
N MET A 275 -10.01 -7.38 -5.26
CA MET A 275 -10.33 -8.74 -5.70
C MET A 275 -9.70 -9.00 -7.07
N PRO A 276 -9.30 -10.25 -7.39
CA PRO A 276 -8.98 -10.62 -8.75
C PRO A 276 -10.15 -10.32 -9.69
N LEU A 277 -9.89 -9.76 -10.87
CA LEU A 277 -10.92 -9.33 -11.83
C LEU A 277 -11.93 -10.43 -12.19
N GLU A 278 -11.48 -11.69 -12.24
CA GLU A 278 -12.32 -12.86 -12.52
C GLU A 278 -13.36 -13.07 -11.42
N ILE A 279 -12.93 -13.00 -10.16
CA ILE A 279 -13.78 -13.13 -8.98
C ILE A 279 -14.67 -11.89 -8.84
N GLU A 280 -14.11 -10.70 -9.02
CA GLU A 280 -14.84 -9.44 -8.94
C GLU A 280 -15.97 -9.38 -9.96
N SER A 281 -15.75 -9.86 -11.19
CA SER A 281 -16.78 -9.96 -12.22
C SER A 281 -17.92 -10.88 -11.77
N ILE A 282 -17.58 -12.08 -11.28
CA ILE A 282 -18.57 -13.07 -10.80
C ILE A 282 -19.41 -12.51 -9.64
N ILE A 283 -18.76 -11.86 -8.66
CA ILE A 283 -19.42 -11.19 -7.54
C ILE A 283 -20.30 -10.03 -8.03
N THR A 284 -19.82 -9.22 -8.98
CA THR A 284 -20.54 -8.05 -9.52
C THR A 284 -21.82 -8.44 -10.24
N PHE A 285 -21.84 -9.57 -10.94
CA PHE A 285 -23.04 -10.07 -11.62
C PHE A 285 -24.03 -10.82 -10.69
N SER A 286 -23.67 -10.99 -9.41
CA SER A 286 -24.56 -11.60 -8.43
C SER A 286 -25.70 -10.65 -8.04
N LYS A 287 -26.93 -11.16 -8.05
CA LYS A 287 -28.11 -10.40 -7.55
C LYS A 287 -28.07 -10.19 -6.03
N LYS A 288 -27.37 -11.07 -5.33
CA LYS A 288 -27.25 -11.07 -3.88
C LYS A 288 -25.88 -11.59 -3.47
N LEU A 289 -25.29 -10.92 -2.49
CA LEU A 289 -24.01 -11.27 -1.91
C LEU A 289 -24.20 -11.60 -0.43
N TYR A 290 -23.44 -12.56 0.05
CA TYR A 290 -23.33 -12.87 1.47
C TYR A 290 -21.92 -12.59 1.91
N TYR A 291 -21.81 -11.96 3.07
CA TYR A 291 -20.55 -11.67 3.70
C TYR A 291 -20.50 -12.35 5.06
N SER A 292 -19.68 -13.38 5.19
CA SER A 292 -19.43 -14.04 6.47
C SER A 292 -18.29 -13.33 7.18
N VAL A 293 -18.60 -12.68 8.29
CA VAL A 293 -17.61 -11.91 9.06
C VAL A 293 -16.75 -12.86 9.89
N SER A 294 -15.44 -12.79 9.70
CA SER A 294 -14.41 -13.51 10.46
C SER A 294 -14.04 -12.77 11.72
N SER A 295 -13.79 -11.46 11.61
CA SER A 295 -13.41 -10.63 12.76
C SER A 295 -13.81 -9.17 12.61
N VAL A 296 -13.92 -8.48 13.74
CA VAL A 296 -14.16 -7.05 13.82
C VAL A 296 -13.17 -6.42 14.79
N ASP A 297 -12.48 -5.39 14.33
CA ASP A 297 -11.56 -4.58 15.13
C ASP A 297 -11.85 -3.09 14.95
N ILE A 298 -11.17 -2.25 15.72
CA ILE A 298 -11.08 -0.81 15.50
C ILE A 298 -9.80 -0.51 14.75
N ALA A 299 -9.95 0.28 13.68
CA ALA A 299 -8.85 0.85 12.94
C ALA A 299 -9.05 2.36 12.80
N TYR A 300 -8.05 3.05 12.25
CA TYR A 300 -8.10 4.46 11.93
C TYR A 300 -7.97 4.64 10.43
N THR A 301 -8.81 5.50 9.85
CA THR A 301 -8.65 5.98 8.49
C THR A 301 -8.37 7.48 8.50
N ILE A 302 -7.64 7.97 7.50
CA ILE A 302 -7.26 9.37 7.41
C ILE A 302 -8.26 10.14 6.55
N ILE A 303 -8.88 11.16 7.14
CA ILE A 303 -9.80 12.08 6.47
C ILE A 303 -9.27 13.50 6.68
N GLY A 304 -8.72 14.10 5.63
CA GLY A 304 -7.99 15.37 5.74
C GLY A 304 -6.78 15.23 6.66
N SER A 305 -6.68 16.09 7.67
CA SER A 305 -5.62 16.06 8.69
C SER A 305 -5.99 15.26 9.95
N LYS A 306 -6.98 14.35 9.87
CA LYS A 306 -7.49 13.64 11.04
C LYS A 306 -7.47 12.13 10.85
N ALA A 307 -6.99 11.40 11.86
CA ALA A 307 -7.20 9.96 12.00
C ALA A 307 -8.52 9.73 12.74
N VAL A 308 -9.50 9.18 12.02
CA VAL A 308 -10.86 8.93 12.50
C VAL A 308 -11.04 7.43 12.74
N PRO A 309 -11.57 7.00 13.89
CA PRO A 309 -11.79 5.58 14.16
C PRO A 309 -12.93 5.03 13.30
N VAL A 310 -12.74 3.82 12.80
CA VAL A 310 -13.67 3.04 11.95
C VAL A 310 -13.68 1.57 12.40
N TYR A 311 -14.76 0.86 12.11
CA TYR A 311 -14.77 -0.60 12.22
C TYR A 311 -13.97 -1.17 11.05
N TYR A 312 -13.03 -2.04 11.36
CA TYR A 312 -12.33 -2.89 10.42
C TYR A 312 -13.00 -4.27 10.44
N ILE A 313 -13.67 -4.62 9.35
CA ILE A 313 -14.50 -5.83 9.27
C ILE A 313 -13.82 -6.75 8.28
N ASP A 314 -13.34 -7.88 8.78
CA ASP A 314 -12.63 -8.91 8.01
C ASP A 314 -13.56 -10.11 7.78
N GLY A 315 -13.55 -10.69 6.59
CA GLY A 315 -14.49 -11.76 6.26
C GLY A 315 -14.31 -12.34 4.87
N THR A 316 -15.29 -13.16 4.48
CA THR A 316 -15.33 -13.81 3.17
C THR A 316 -16.63 -13.47 2.46
N VAL A 317 -16.55 -13.00 1.22
CA VAL A 317 -17.72 -12.71 0.36
C VAL A 317 -17.96 -13.88 -0.60
N TYR A 318 -19.23 -14.22 -0.81
CA TYR A 318 -19.68 -15.17 -1.82
C TYR A 318 -21.04 -14.73 -2.41
N GLY A 319 -21.35 -15.18 -3.63
CA GLY A 319 -22.60 -14.87 -4.33
C GLY A 319 -23.62 -16.02 -4.31
N ASP A 320 -24.90 -15.71 -4.53
CA ASP A 320 -25.94 -16.72 -4.76
C ASP A 320 -25.52 -17.67 -5.89
N ASN A 321 -25.58 -18.99 -5.66
CA ASN A 321 -25.27 -20.05 -6.62
C ASN A 321 -23.82 -20.04 -7.18
N ILE A 322 -22.87 -19.43 -6.46
CA ILE A 322 -21.47 -19.34 -6.87
C ILE A 322 -20.59 -20.09 -5.86
N LYS A 323 -19.76 -21.02 -6.34
CA LYS A 323 -18.77 -21.77 -5.52
C LYS A 323 -17.47 -21.02 -5.26
N VAL A 324 -17.42 -19.73 -5.62
CA VAL A 324 -16.24 -18.89 -5.49
C VAL A 324 -16.43 -17.96 -4.29
N SER A 325 -15.45 -17.97 -3.42
CA SER A 325 -15.38 -17.13 -2.22
C SER A 325 -14.06 -16.39 -2.22
N ASP A 326 -14.05 -15.16 -1.73
CA ASP A 326 -12.83 -14.39 -1.61
C ASP A 326 -12.75 -13.67 -0.26
N HIS A 327 -11.53 -13.46 0.20
CA HIS A 327 -11.25 -12.70 1.41
C HIS A 327 -11.48 -11.21 1.15
N VAL A 328 -12.24 -10.57 2.04
CA VAL A 328 -12.65 -9.17 1.87
C VAL A 328 -12.63 -8.44 3.19
N VAL A 329 -12.10 -7.22 3.12
CA VAL A 329 -12.15 -6.27 4.23
C VAL A 329 -13.04 -5.09 3.87
N TYR A 330 -13.91 -4.74 4.81
CA TYR A 330 -14.73 -3.53 4.77
C TYR A 330 -14.40 -2.60 5.92
N LEU A 331 -14.55 -1.30 5.66
CA LEU A 331 -14.61 -0.26 6.67
C LEU A 331 -16.06 0.19 6.88
N ALA A 332 -16.46 0.34 8.14
CA ALA A 332 -17.73 0.98 8.49
C ALA A 332 -17.50 2.14 9.47
N PRO A 333 -18.28 3.23 9.37
CA PRO A 333 -18.15 4.35 10.31
C PRO A 333 -18.57 3.93 11.72
N LEU A 334 -18.01 4.56 12.76
CA LEU A 334 -18.51 4.40 14.13
C LEU A 334 -19.76 5.24 14.40
N ASN A 335 -20.07 6.24 13.57
CA ASN A 335 -21.20 7.17 13.72
C ASN A 335 -22.01 7.34 12.45
#